data_AF-A0A2V6JIT7-F1
#
_entry.id   AF-A0A2V6JIT7-F1
#
_cell.length_a   1.000
_cell.length_b   1.000
_cell.length_c   1.000
_cell.angle_alpha   90.00
_cell.angle_beta   90.00
_cell.angle_gamma   90.00
#
_symmetry.space_group_name_H-M   'P 1'
#
loop_
_entity.id
_entity.type
_entity.pdbx_description
1 polymer ?
#
loop_
_entity_poly.entity_id
_entity_poly.type
_entity_poly.pdbx_seq_one_letter_code
_entity_poly.pdbx_strand_id
1 'polypeptide(L)'
;FVLIDAGANIDARPEHLLQYAFMGSVYSRHVLHYKNPTVGLVSLGDEDVKGTELTKEVFKMLKKSSLNFVGNIEGRHLFEDPVEVVVCDGFVGNVILKTCESISVAMFQWLKHELMRTRMRKVGAFLARNAIGTIKDKTNYEEYG
;
A
#
# COMPACT_ATOMS: atom_id res chain seq x y z
N PHE A 1 2.31 -3.41 4.46
CA PHE A 1 3.06 -3.81 3.25
C PHE A 1 4.10 -2.75 2.94
N VAL A 2 5.11 -3.06 2.15
CA VAL A 2 6.08 -2.10 1.60
C VAL A 2 5.57 -1.65 0.23
N LEU A 3 5.29 -0.36 0.06
CA LEU A 3 4.97 0.24 -1.25
C LEU A 3 6.25 0.76 -1.90
N ILE A 4 6.58 0.30 -3.10
CA ILE A 4 7.77 0.75 -3.81
C ILE A 4 7.58 0.71 -5.34
N ASP A 5 7.84 1.77 -6.09
CA ASP A 5 8.20 3.12 -5.68
C ASP A 5 6.96 3.92 -5.21
N ALA A 6 7.17 5.02 -4.48
CA ALA A 6 6.14 5.94 -4.03
C ALA A 6 6.40 7.41 -4.44
N GLY A 7 7.27 7.64 -5.44
CA GLY A 7 7.45 8.96 -6.07
C GLY A 7 8.89 9.35 -6.37
N ALA A 8 9.88 8.46 -6.18
CA ALA A 8 11.29 8.78 -6.41
C ALA A 8 11.64 8.83 -7.90
N ASN A 9 11.06 7.96 -8.72
CA ASN A 9 11.29 7.88 -10.16
C ASN A 9 9.97 7.82 -10.94
N ILE A 10 9.70 8.90 -11.68
CA ILE A 10 8.48 9.05 -12.49
C ILE A 10 8.61 8.29 -13.83
N ASP A 11 9.83 8.21 -14.38
CA ASP A 11 10.13 7.51 -15.65
C ASP A 11 10.85 6.19 -15.37
N ALA A 12 10.13 5.26 -14.75
CA ALA A 12 10.67 3.95 -14.40
C ALA A 12 10.73 3.02 -15.62
N ARG A 13 11.88 2.35 -15.79
CA ARG A 13 12.07 1.26 -16.76
C ARG A 13 11.72 -0.09 -16.12
N PRO A 14 11.42 -1.13 -16.90
CA PRO A 14 11.09 -2.46 -16.36
C PRO A 14 12.13 -3.01 -15.39
N GLU A 15 13.42 -2.78 -15.65
CA GLU A 15 14.50 -3.26 -14.79
C GLU A 15 14.51 -2.57 -13.42
N HIS A 16 14.05 -1.32 -13.36
CA HIS A 16 13.93 -0.60 -12.09
C HIS A 16 12.87 -1.26 -11.20
N LEU A 17 11.70 -1.59 -11.74
CA LEU A 17 10.64 -2.24 -10.96
C LEU A 17 11.06 -3.64 -10.50
N LEU A 18 11.81 -4.38 -11.31
CA LEU A 18 12.40 -5.65 -10.86
C LEU A 18 13.35 -5.43 -9.66
N GLN A 19 14.21 -4.42 -9.73
CA GLN A 19 15.12 -4.08 -8.62
C GLN A 19 14.35 -3.65 -7.36
N TYR A 20 13.29 -2.85 -7.53
CA TYR A 20 12.41 -2.44 -6.43
C TYR A 20 11.78 -3.63 -5.74
N ALA A 21 11.34 -4.64 -6.50
CA ALA A 21 10.81 -5.88 -5.95
C ALA A 21 11.84 -6.62 -5.08
N PHE A 22 13.09 -6.72 -5.53
CA PHE A 22 14.18 -7.30 -4.73
C PHE A 22 14.45 -6.48 -3.47
N MET A 23 14.56 -5.16 -3.59
CA MET A 23 14.81 -4.26 -2.46
C MET A 23 13.69 -4.36 -1.41
N GLY A 24 12.43 -4.29 -1.85
CA GLY A 24 11.26 -4.43 -0.99
C GLY A 24 11.20 -5.80 -0.31
N SER A 25 11.54 -6.87 -1.02
CA SER A 25 11.59 -8.23 -0.47
C SER A 25 12.67 -8.37 0.61
N VAL A 26 13.86 -7.83 0.37
CA VAL A 26 14.96 -7.81 1.35
C VAL A 26 14.57 -7.00 2.59
N TYR A 27 14.02 -5.79 2.41
CA TYR A 27 13.56 -4.96 3.52
C TYR A 27 12.46 -5.65 4.33
N SER A 28 11.43 -6.16 3.65
CA SER A 28 10.32 -6.86 4.29
C SER A 28 10.77 -8.09 5.07
N ARG A 29 11.79 -8.81 4.57
CA ARG A 29 12.35 -9.96 5.26
C ARG A 29 13.18 -9.60 6.48
N HIS A 30 14.08 -8.64 6.35
CA HIS A 30 15.10 -8.39 7.37
C HIS A 30 14.68 -7.33 8.39
N VAL A 31 13.87 -6.36 7.99
CA VAL A 31 13.39 -5.27 8.86
C VAL A 31 11.99 -5.58 9.40
N LEU A 32 11.08 -6.05 8.54
CA LEU A 32 9.70 -6.36 8.95
C LEU A 32 9.49 -7.83 9.35
N HIS A 33 10.57 -8.64 9.29
CA HIS A 33 10.61 -10.04 9.75
C HIS A 33 9.69 -11.03 9.01
N TYR A 34 9.24 -10.70 7.80
CA TYR A 34 8.51 -11.65 6.95
C TYR A 34 9.46 -12.67 6.31
N LYS A 35 9.45 -13.92 6.76
CA LYS A 35 10.42 -14.95 6.31
C LYS A 35 10.44 -15.17 4.79
N ASN A 36 9.28 -15.12 4.14
CA ASN A 36 9.14 -15.30 2.69
C ASN A 36 8.12 -14.30 2.11
N PRO A 37 8.49 -13.01 2.03
CA PRO A 37 7.53 -11.94 1.74
C PRO A 37 6.99 -12.07 0.32
N THR A 38 5.67 -12.07 0.19
CA THR A 38 4.98 -12.05 -1.09
C THR A 38 5.19 -10.72 -1.79
N VAL A 39 5.32 -10.79 -3.12
CA VAL A 39 5.51 -9.63 -3.99
C VAL A 39 4.36 -9.57 -4.98
N GLY A 40 3.62 -8.46 -5.00
CA GLY A 40 2.57 -8.17 -5.97
C GLY A 40 2.95 -6.99 -6.86
N LEU A 41 2.60 -7.06 -8.14
CA LEU A 41 2.75 -5.96 -9.10
C LEU A 41 1.42 -5.22 -9.26
N VAL A 42 1.39 -3.92 -9.01
CA VAL A 42 0.16 -3.13 -9.19
C VAL A 42 -0.24 -3.13 -10.67
N SER A 43 -1.49 -3.50 -10.94
CA SER A 43 -2.07 -3.49 -12.29
C SER A 43 -3.56 -3.13 -12.26
N LEU A 44 -4.13 -2.94 -13.44
CA LEU A 44 -5.56 -2.67 -13.65
C LEU A 44 -6.45 -3.90 -13.45
N GLY A 45 -5.87 -5.08 -13.31
CA GLY A 45 -6.57 -6.32 -12.99
C GLY A 45 -5.60 -7.46 -12.69
N ASP A 46 -6.11 -8.51 -12.04
CA ASP A 46 -5.28 -9.61 -11.52
C ASP A 46 -4.81 -10.60 -12.61
N GLU A 47 -5.29 -10.47 -13.85
CA GLU A 47 -4.90 -11.31 -14.98
C GLU A 47 -3.47 -11.00 -15.47
N ASP A 48 -2.68 -12.03 -15.79
CA ASP A 48 -1.30 -11.93 -16.31
C ASP A 48 -1.13 -10.99 -17.53
N VAL A 49 -2.19 -10.82 -18.32
CA VAL A 49 -2.18 -10.02 -19.57
C VAL A 49 -2.60 -8.56 -19.37
N LYS A 50 -3.09 -8.19 -18.18
CA LYS A 50 -3.59 -6.85 -17.90
C LYS A 50 -2.47 -5.91 -17.43
N GLY A 51 -2.58 -4.67 -17.88
CA GLY A 51 -1.64 -3.59 -17.54
C GLY A 51 -1.06 -2.90 -18.79
N THR A 52 -0.22 -1.90 -18.54
CA THR A 52 0.58 -1.21 -19.56
C THR A 52 1.70 -2.12 -20.09
N GLU A 53 2.31 -1.75 -21.21
CA GLU A 53 3.47 -2.48 -21.75
C GLU A 53 4.61 -2.60 -20.72
N LEU A 54 4.85 -1.55 -19.93
CA LEU A 54 5.78 -1.57 -18.79
C LEU A 54 5.43 -2.69 -17.81
N THR A 55 4.20 -2.72 -17.30
CA THR A 55 3.77 -3.72 -16.31
C THR A 55 3.80 -5.14 -16.86
N LYS A 56 3.46 -5.35 -18.15
CA LYS A 56 3.55 -6.68 -18.78
C LYS A 56 4.99 -7.18 -18.91
N GLU A 57 5.94 -6.29 -19.19
CA GLU A 57 7.36 -6.63 -19.25
C GLU A 57 7.89 -6.97 -17.86
N VAL A 58 7.59 -6.13 -16.87
CA VAL A 58 7.94 -6.36 -15.46
C VAL A 58 7.36 -7.67 -14.95
N PHE A 59 6.10 -7.97 -15.28
CA PHE A 59 5.45 -9.22 -14.91
C PHE A 59 6.25 -10.44 -15.39
N LYS A 60 6.68 -10.43 -16.66
CA LYS A 60 7.52 -11.51 -17.23
C LYS A 60 8.87 -11.63 -16.51
N MET A 61 9.46 -10.51 -16.12
CA MET A 61 10.73 -10.48 -15.39
C MET A 61 10.57 -11.03 -13.97
N LEU A 62 9.53 -10.60 -13.24
CA LEU A 62 9.22 -11.06 -11.88
C LEU A 62 8.88 -12.55 -11.85
N LYS A 63 8.12 -13.04 -12.83
CA LYS A 63 7.78 -14.47 -12.98
C LYS A 63 9.01 -15.37 -13.20
N LYS A 64 10.10 -14.82 -13.76
CA LYS A 64 11.39 -15.52 -13.95
C LYS A 64 12.37 -15.32 -12.79
N SER A 65 12.04 -14.46 -11.83
CA SER A 65 12.90 -14.15 -10.70
C SER A 65 12.82 -15.23 -9.60
N SER A 66 13.66 -15.12 -8.58
CA SER A 66 13.63 -15.97 -7.39
C SER A 66 12.70 -15.44 -6.28
N LEU A 67 11.95 -14.37 -6.53
CA LEU A 67 11.05 -13.76 -5.57
C LEU A 67 9.77 -14.60 -5.40
N ASN A 68 9.13 -14.48 -4.23
CA ASN A 68 7.80 -15.04 -3.98
C ASN A 68 6.73 -14.16 -4.65
N PHE A 69 6.73 -14.16 -5.98
CA PHE A 69 5.84 -13.32 -6.80
C PHE A 69 4.45 -13.96 -6.92
N VAL A 70 3.42 -13.25 -6.45
CA VAL A 70 2.02 -13.73 -6.45
C VAL A 70 1.21 -13.28 -7.66
N GLY A 71 1.79 -12.42 -8.51
CA GLY A 71 1.15 -11.93 -9.73
C GLY A 71 0.77 -10.46 -9.67
N ASN A 72 -0.19 -10.11 -10.53
CA ASN A 72 -0.78 -8.77 -10.55
C ASN A 72 -1.74 -8.61 -9.38
N ILE A 73 -1.79 -7.39 -8.84
CA ILE A 73 -2.72 -7.00 -7.77
C ILE A 73 -3.42 -5.68 -8.12
N GLU A 74 -4.73 -5.65 -7.89
CA GLU A 74 -5.53 -4.42 -7.84
C GLU A 74 -5.45 -3.70 -6.49
N GLY A 75 -5.91 -2.44 -6.46
CA GLY A 75 -5.94 -1.61 -5.25
C GLY A 75 -6.72 -2.20 -4.06
N ARG A 76 -7.73 -3.06 -4.30
CA ARG A 76 -8.46 -3.75 -3.21
C ARG A 76 -7.56 -4.68 -2.40
N HIS A 77 -6.59 -5.32 -3.04
CA HIS A 77 -5.69 -6.27 -2.38
C HIS A 77 -4.71 -5.58 -1.43
N LEU A 78 -4.56 -4.25 -1.50
CA LEU A 78 -3.73 -3.52 -0.54
C LEU A 78 -4.24 -3.65 0.90
N PHE A 79 -5.55 -3.84 1.09
CA PHE A 79 -6.19 -3.87 2.40
C PHE A 79 -6.99 -5.15 2.68
N GLU A 80 -7.54 -5.81 1.66
CA GLU A 80 -8.39 -7.00 1.82
C GLU A 80 -7.58 -8.32 1.79
N ASP A 81 -6.64 -8.45 0.85
CA ASP A 81 -5.74 -9.60 0.69
C ASP A 81 -4.28 -9.12 0.62
N PRO A 82 -3.71 -8.65 1.74
CA PRO A 82 -2.47 -7.90 1.74
C PRO A 82 -1.28 -8.76 1.30
N VAL A 83 -0.53 -8.25 0.32
CA VAL A 83 0.82 -8.73 -0.01
C VAL A 83 1.86 -7.98 0.82
N GLU A 84 3.03 -8.58 1.07
CA GLU A 84 4.05 -7.92 1.88
C GLU A 84 4.80 -6.81 1.14
N VAL A 85 4.97 -6.95 -0.18
CA VAL A 85 5.67 -5.98 -1.05
C VAL A 85 4.79 -5.67 -2.26
N VAL A 86 4.50 -4.39 -2.46
CA VAL A 86 3.67 -3.85 -3.54
C VAL A 86 4.59 -3.06 -4.46
N VAL A 87 4.70 -3.51 -5.71
CA VAL A 87 5.60 -2.94 -6.71
C VAL A 87 4.81 -2.10 -7.71
N CYS A 88 5.24 -0.86 -7.94
CA CYS A 88 4.69 0.04 -8.96
C CYS A 88 5.73 1.08 -9.41
N ASP A 89 5.43 1.81 -10.49
CA ASP A 89 6.17 3.01 -10.84
C ASP A 89 5.89 4.15 -9.84
N GLY A 90 6.78 5.16 -9.80
CA GLY A 90 6.69 6.23 -8.82
C GLY A 90 5.46 7.11 -8.99
N PHE A 91 4.89 7.24 -10.19
CA PHE A 91 3.66 8.00 -10.39
C PHE A 91 2.46 7.28 -9.76
N VAL A 92 2.26 6.00 -10.10
CA VAL A 92 1.18 5.18 -9.53
C VAL A 92 1.32 5.06 -8.02
N GLY A 93 2.53 4.81 -7.52
CA GLY A 93 2.78 4.68 -6.10
C GLY A 93 2.51 5.96 -5.32
N ASN A 94 2.94 7.11 -5.83
CA ASN A 94 2.65 8.40 -5.21
C ASN A 94 1.13 8.70 -5.19
N VAL A 95 0.41 8.37 -6.27
CA VAL A 95 -1.06 8.50 -6.31
C VAL A 95 -1.72 7.61 -5.26
N ILE A 96 -1.30 6.36 -5.13
CA ILE A 96 -1.81 5.42 -4.10
C ILE A 96 -1.55 5.99 -2.70
N LEU A 97 -0.30 6.37 -2.41
CA LEU A 97 0.10 6.90 -1.10
C LEU A 97 -0.73 8.14 -0.73
N LYS A 98 -0.76 9.15 -1.60
CA LYS A 98 -1.47 10.41 -1.37
C LYS A 98 -2.98 10.22 -1.27
N THR A 99 -3.54 9.27 -2.00
CA THR A 99 -4.96 8.92 -1.90
C THR A 99 -5.28 8.29 -0.55
N CYS A 100 -4.43 7.37 -0.07
CA CYS A 100 -4.59 6.75 1.24
C CYS A 100 -4.50 7.78 2.36
N GLU A 101 -3.52 8.69 2.30
CA GLU A 101 -3.38 9.81 3.24
C GLU A 101 -4.64 10.71 3.25
N SER A 102 -5.10 11.10 2.05
CA SER A 102 -6.23 12.03 1.90
C SER A 102 -7.55 11.41 2.39
N ILE A 103 -7.81 10.15 2.06
CA ILE A 103 -8.99 9.42 2.53
C ILE A 103 -8.96 9.29 4.04
N SER A 104 -7.81 8.96 4.62
CA SER A 104 -7.65 8.83 6.07
C SER A 104 -8.03 10.13 6.80
N VAL A 105 -7.49 11.27 6.34
CA VAL A 105 -7.81 12.58 6.89
C VAL A 105 -9.30 12.89 6.74
N ALA A 106 -9.88 12.66 5.56
CA ALA A 106 -11.30 12.90 5.30
C ALA A 106 -12.21 12.04 6.21
N MET A 107 -11.90 10.75 6.37
CA MET A 107 -12.64 9.84 7.23
C MET A 107 -12.66 10.31 8.69
N PHE A 108 -11.51 10.71 9.24
CA PHE A 108 -11.47 11.23 10.61
C PHE A 108 -12.22 12.55 10.77
N GLN A 109 -12.19 13.42 9.76
CA GLN A 109 -12.98 14.65 9.75
C GLN A 109 -14.48 14.38 9.74
N TRP A 110 -14.95 13.48 8.88
CA TRP A 110 -16.36 13.09 8.81
C TRP A 110 -16.83 12.42 10.10
N LEU A 111 -16.02 11.50 10.64
CA LEU A 111 -16.30 10.82 11.90
C LEU A 111 -16.42 11.83 13.05
N LYS A 112 -15.44 12.74 13.17
CA LYS A 112 -15.46 13.80 14.18
C LYS A 112 -16.68 14.70 14.01
N HIS A 113 -17.01 15.09 12.78
CA HIS A 113 -18.18 15.91 12.50
C HIS A 113 -19.45 15.24 13.01
N GLU A 114 -19.70 13.98 12.62
CA GLU A 114 -20.91 13.24 12.99
C GLU A 114 -21.01 12.95 14.50
N LEU A 115 -19.88 12.63 15.15
CA LEU A 115 -19.81 12.40 16.59
C LEU A 115 -20.10 13.65 17.42
N MET A 116 -19.80 14.84 16.90
CA MET A 116 -19.99 16.10 17.62
C MET A 116 -21.40 16.70 17.45
N ARG A 117 -22.27 16.12 16.61
CA ARG A 117 -23.60 16.68 16.29
C ARG A 117 -24.60 16.70 17.45
N THR A 118 -24.54 15.74 18.38
CA THR A 118 -25.52 15.67 19.49
C THR A 118 -24.86 15.38 20.83
N ARG A 119 -25.52 15.75 21.93
CA ARG A 119 -24.99 15.51 23.30
C ARG A 119 -24.75 14.01 23.55
N MET A 120 -25.64 13.15 23.09
CA MET A 120 -25.49 11.69 23.22
C MET A 120 -24.29 11.16 22.43
N ARG A 121 -24.09 11.62 21.18
CA ARG A 121 -22.95 11.20 20.36
C ARG A 121 -21.61 11.68 20.94
N LYS A 122 -21.57 12.85 21.59
CA LYS A 122 -20.37 13.34 22.30
C LYS A 122 -19.97 12.44 23.46
N VAL A 123 -20.94 11.91 24.21
CA VAL A 123 -20.68 10.92 25.26
C VAL A 123 -20.13 9.63 24.64
N GLY A 124 -20.71 9.15 23.55
CA GLY A 124 -20.18 8.00 22.81
C GLY A 124 -18.75 8.23 22.32
N ALA A 125 -18.44 9.41 21.78
CA ALA A 125 -17.11 9.78 21.33
C ALA A 125 -16.09 9.80 22.49
N PHE A 126 -16.50 10.27 23.67
CA PHE A 126 -15.67 10.25 24.86
C PHE A 126 -15.34 8.82 25.31
N LEU A 127 -16.32 7.92 25.29
CA LEU A 127 -16.11 6.51 25.62
C LEU A 127 -15.20 5.81 24.60
N ALA A 128 -15.35 6.14 23.31
CA ALA A 128 -14.57 5.56 22.22
C ALA A 128 -13.21 6.24 21.99
N ARG A 129 -12.86 7.30 22.73
CA ARG A 129 -11.69 8.16 22.43
C ARG A 129 -10.37 7.40 22.33
N ASN A 130 -10.17 6.40 23.19
CA ASN A 130 -8.94 5.61 23.19
C ASN A 130 -8.84 4.74 21.94
N ALA A 131 -9.94 4.07 21.56
CA ALA A 131 -9.99 3.26 20.35
C ALA A 131 -9.81 4.12 19.09
N ILE A 132 -10.45 5.28 19.02
CA ILE A 132 -10.29 6.23 17.91
C ILE A 132 -8.84 6.73 17.82
N GLY A 133 -8.21 7.01 18.98
CA GLY A 133 -6.79 7.38 19.05
C GLY A 133 -5.90 6.29 18.46
N THR A 134 -6.03 5.05 18.91
CA THR A 134 -5.23 3.92 18.41
C THR A 134 -5.39 3.69 16.90
N ILE A 135 -6.59 3.87 16.35
CA ILE A 135 -6.80 3.75 14.89
C ILE A 135 -6.11 4.89 14.14
N LYS A 136 -6.16 6.11 14.69
CA LYS A 136 -5.48 7.27 14.12
C LYS A 136 -3.97 7.06 14.07
N ASP A 137 -3.40 6.52 15.14
CA ASP A 137 -1.95 6.25 15.23
C ASP A 137 -1.52 5.20 14.19
N LYS A 138 -2.31 4.13 13.99
CA LYS A 138 -2.06 3.14 12.92
C LYS A 138 -2.07 3.71 11.50
N THR A 139 -2.70 4.86 11.30
CA THR A 139 -2.75 5.52 10.00
C THR A 139 -1.57 6.48 9.79
N ASN A 140 -0.81 6.75 10.85
CA ASN A 140 0.43 7.52 10.76
C ASN A 140 1.57 6.60 10.30
N TYR A 141 1.91 6.67 9.01
CA TYR A 141 3.00 5.90 8.43
C TYR A 141 4.39 6.37 8.93
N GLU A 142 4.50 7.58 9.50
CA GLU A 142 5.74 8.08 10.13
C GLU A 142 6.23 7.20 11.30
N GLU A 143 5.37 6.35 11.87
CA GLU A 143 5.77 5.41 12.94
C GLU A 143 6.59 4.22 12.44
N TYR A 144 6.59 3.94 11.13
CA TYR A 144 7.33 2.83 10.52
C TYR A 144 8.73 3.21 10.03
N GLY A 145 9.10 4.50 10.10
CA GLY A 145 10.41 5.04 9.70
C GLY A 145 10.34 6.14 8.65
#